data_AF-A0A8T5CWH3-F1
#
_entry.id   AF-A0A8T5CWH3-F1
#
_cell.length_a   1.000
_cell.length_b   1.000
_cell.length_c   1.000
_cell.angle_alpha   90.00
_cell.angle_beta   90.00
_cell.angle_gamma   90.00
#
_symmetry.space_group_name_H-M   'P 1'
#
loop_
_entity.id
_entity.type
_entity.pdbx_description
1 polymer ?
#
loop_
_entity_poly.entity_id
_entity_poly.type
_entity_poly.pdbx_seq_one_letter_code
_entity_poly.pdbx_strand_id
1 'polypeptide(L)'
;MKGRVLDGAALVLADGDSVATALGDLDDGREVRDGDRTVTLADDVPFGHKFALDPLPAGETVRKYGEVIGRTTAAVAAGEWVHTHNCESTRGRGDVAAEVER
;
A
#
# COMPACT_ATOMS: atom_id res chain seq x y z
N MET A 1 -1.30 10.06 15.98
CA MET A 1 -1.04 8.77 15.33
C MET A 1 0.23 8.18 15.89
N LYS A 2 0.23 6.88 16.26
CA LYS A 2 1.46 6.14 16.55
C LYS A 2 1.53 5.03 15.50
N GLY A 3 2.36 5.22 14.48
CA GLY A 3 2.61 4.17 13.50
C GLY A 3 3.28 2.95 14.15
N ARG A 4 3.19 1.79 13.50
CA ARG A 4 3.87 0.56 13.91
C ARG A 4 4.90 0.14 12.86
N VAL A 5 6.03 -0.37 13.35
CA VAL A 5 7.08 -0.95 12.52
C VAL A 5 6.85 -2.46 12.46
N LEU A 6 6.79 -2.99 11.24
CA LEU A 6 6.61 -4.41 10.95
C LEU A 6 7.98 -5.05 10.78
N ASP A 7 8.34 -5.96 11.68
CA ASP A 7 9.58 -6.76 11.64
C ASP A 7 10.88 -5.96 11.38
N GLY A 8 10.92 -4.70 11.82
CA GLY A 8 12.02 -3.77 11.52
C GLY A 8 12.16 -3.38 10.03
N ALA A 9 11.28 -3.85 9.16
CA ALA A 9 11.38 -3.81 7.71
C ALA A 9 10.46 -2.78 7.04
N ALA A 10 9.28 -2.55 7.62
CA ALA A 10 8.26 -1.70 7.02
C ALA A 10 7.50 -0.88 8.07
N LEU A 11 6.87 0.20 7.63
CA LEU A 11 6.11 1.13 8.49
C LEU A 11 4.66 1.22 8.05
N VAL A 12 3.74 1.02 8.98
CA VAL A 12 2.31 1.30 8.86
C VAL A 12 1.97 2.47 9.78
N LEU A 13 1.35 3.52 9.26
CA LEU A 13 1.23 4.79 10.00
C LEU A 13 -0.08 4.92 10.77
N ALA A 14 -1.12 4.24 10.31
CA ALA A 14 -2.43 4.20 10.94
C ALA A 14 -3.04 2.81 10.94
N ASP A 15 -3.95 2.59 11.88
CA ASP A 15 -4.85 1.43 11.81
C ASP A 15 -5.76 1.57 10.59
N GLY A 16 -5.94 0.47 9.85
CA GLY A 16 -6.73 0.46 8.61
C GLY A 16 -5.98 0.98 7.36
N ASP A 17 -4.69 1.32 7.47
CA ASP A 17 -3.84 1.47 6.29
C ASP A 17 -3.80 0.14 5.51
N SER A 18 -3.96 0.21 4.19
CA SER A 18 -3.97 -0.97 3.31
C SER A 18 -2.58 -1.29 2.73
N VAL A 19 -1.60 -0.42 2.99
CA VAL A 19 -0.23 -0.52 2.51
C VAL A 19 0.76 -0.23 3.63
N ALA A 20 1.95 -0.83 3.54
CA ALA A 20 3.10 -0.47 4.36
C ALA A 20 4.17 0.22 3.52
N THR A 21 5.05 1.02 4.15
CA THR A 21 6.20 1.66 3.50
C THR A 21 7.47 0.90 3.84
N ALA A 22 8.28 0.53 2.86
CA ALA A 22 9.56 -0.12 3.07
C ALA A 22 10.57 0.82 3.76
N LEU A 23 11.25 0.32 4.81
CA LEU A 23 12.27 1.03 5.58
C LEU A 23 13.71 0.71 5.10
N GLY A 24 13.84 -0.12 4.07
CA GLY A 24 15.04 -0.39 3.29
C GLY A 24 14.63 -0.99 1.95
N ASP A 25 15.59 -1.37 1.10
CA ASP A 25 15.28 -2.21 -0.06
C ASP A 25 14.90 -3.61 0.43
N LEU A 26 13.79 -4.14 -0.08
CA LEU A 26 13.25 -5.44 0.30
C LEU A 26 13.16 -6.33 -0.93
N ASP A 27 13.71 -7.53 -0.85
CA ASP A 27 13.71 -8.48 -1.96
C ASP A 27 12.39 -9.25 -2.05
N ASP A 28 12.05 -9.71 -3.26
CA ASP A 28 10.98 -10.68 -3.51
C ASP A 28 11.11 -11.93 -2.60
N GLY A 29 9.97 -12.46 -2.18
CA GLY A 29 9.89 -13.60 -1.27
C GLY A 29 10.22 -13.28 0.19
N ARG A 30 10.62 -12.05 0.53
CA ARG A 30 10.83 -11.65 1.92
C ARG A 30 9.54 -11.73 2.73
N GLU A 31 9.59 -12.39 3.88
CA GLU A 31 8.51 -12.35 4.87
C GLU A 31 8.63 -11.11 5.77
N VAL A 32 7.51 -10.40 5.94
CA VAL A 32 7.36 -9.27 6.87
C VAL A 32 6.25 -9.60 7.87
N ARG A 33 6.59 -9.63 9.16
CA ARG A 33 5.64 -9.96 10.24
C ARG A 33 4.87 -8.75 10.75
N ASP A 34 3.56 -8.94 10.92
CA ASP A 34 2.62 -8.00 11.54
C ASP A 34 1.79 -8.72 12.61
N GLY A 35 2.34 -8.80 13.83
CA GLY A 35 1.76 -9.63 14.90
C GLY A 35 1.77 -11.11 14.50
N ASP A 36 0.59 -11.73 14.52
CA ASP A 36 0.40 -13.14 14.10
C ASP A 36 0.27 -13.31 12.59
N ARG A 37 0.21 -12.21 11.83
CA ARG A 37 0.15 -12.22 10.36
C ARG A 37 1.56 -12.15 9.77
N THR A 38 1.73 -12.78 8.61
CA THR A 38 2.94 -12.64 7.78
C THR A 38 2.52 -12.26 6.37
N VAL A 39 3.18 -11.25 5.81
CA VAL A 39 3.06 -10.87 4.40
C VAL A 39 4.35 -11.25 3.70
N THR A 40 4.26 -12.09 2.68
CA THR A 40 5.40 -12.40 1.81
C THR A 40 5.40 -11.42 0.65
N LEU A 41 6.51 -10.74 0.40
CA LEU A 41 6.63 -9.86 -0.76
C LEU A 41 6.56 -10.65 -2.06
N ALA A 42 5.86 -10.11 -3.05
CA ALA A 42 5.70 -10.70 -4.38
C ALA A 42 6.61 -10.05 -5.43
N ASP A 43 7.29 -8.96 -5.05
CA ASP A 43 8.23 -8.20 -5.87
C ASP A 43 9.34 -7.65 -4.98
N ASP A 44 10.43 -7.21 -5.61
CA ASP A 44 11.37 -6.29 -4.97
C ASP A 44 10.67 -4.94 -4.69
N VAL A 45 10.79 -4.44 -3.46
CA VAL A 45 10.21 -3.17 -3.01
C VAL A 45 11.34 -2.22 -2.58
N PRO A 46 11.63 -1.16 -3.37
CA PRO A 46 12.66 -0.20 -3.01
C PRO A 46 12.35 0.58 -1.73
N PHE A 47 13.40 1.08 -1.07
CA PHE A 47 13.28 1.96 0.09
C PHE A 47 12.29 3.12 -0.14
N GLY A 48 11.39 3.32 0.82
CA GLY A 48 10.40 4.40 0.79
C GLY A 48 9.19 4.13 -0.11
N HIS A 49 9.21 3.07 -0.92
CA HIS A 49 8.05 2.64 -1.67
C HIS A 49 7.11 1.79 -0.80
N LYS A 50 5.94 1.46 -1.37
CA LYS A 50 4.85 0.83 -0.63
C LYS A 50 4.45 -0.52 -1.23
N PHE A 51 4.04 -1.44 -0.38
CA PHE A 51 3.48 -2.73 -0.78
C PHE A 51 2.15 -2.98 -0.08
N ALA A 52 1.31 -3.84 -0.65
CA ALA A 52 -0.02 -4.12 -0.12
C ALA A 52 0.04 -5.06 1.10
N LEU A 53 -0.71 -4.76 2.16
CA LEU A 53 -0.79 -5.62 3.36
C LEU A 53 -1.77 -6.79 3.19
N ASP A 54 -2.74 -6.61 2.30
CA ASP A 54 -3.82 -7.54 1.97
C ASP A 54 -4.11 -7.42 0.46
N PRO A 55 -4.76 -8.41 -0.19
CA PRO A 55 -5.14 -8.28 -1.59
C PRO A 55 -6.10 -7.10 -1.81
N LEU A 56 -5.85 -6.30 -2.85
CA LEU A 56 -6.66 -5.15 -3.24
C LEU A 56 -7.24 -5.39 -4.64
N PRO A 57 -8.56 -5.58 -4.79
CA PRO A 57 -9.18 -5.69 -6.11
C PRO A 57 -8.91 -4.48 -7.01
N ALA A 58 -9.08 -4.62 -8.31
CA ALA A 58 -9.01 -3.48 -9.23
C ALA A 58 -10.06 -2.44 -8.85
N GLY A 59 -9.59 -1.22 -8.63
CA GLY A 59 -10.42 -0.11 -8.23
C GLY A 59 -10.67 0.04 -6.73
N GLU A 60 -10.03 -0.77 -5.91
CA GLU A 60 -10.08 -0.69 -4.46
C GLU A 60 -9.39 0.59 -3.93
N THR A 61 -9.87 1.07 -2.80
CA THR A 61 -9.31 2.26 -2.14
C THR A 61 -7.97 1.94 -1.49
N VAL A 62 -6.93 2.72 -1.80
CA VAL A 62 -5.63 2.63 -1.14
C VAL A 62 -5.56 3.63 0.01
N ARG A 63 -5.39 3.11 1.24
CA ARG A 63 -5.31 3.90 2.47
C ARG A 63 -3.90 3.95 3.02
N LYS A 64 -3.43 5.15 3.32
CA LYS A 64 -2.16 5.40 3.99
C LYS A 64 -2.31 6.62 4.90
N TYR A 65 -1.65 6.61 6.05
CA TYR A 65 -1.79 7.69 7.04
C TYR A 65 -3.22 7.81 7.59
N GLY A 66 -4.01 6.73 7.54
CA GLY A 66 -5.43 6.70 7.93
C GLY A 66 -6.36 7.33 6.90
N GLU A 67 -5.84 7.75 5.75
CA GLU A 67 -6.58 8.51 4.75
C GLU A 67 -6.54 7.83 3.38
N VAL A 68 -7.54 8.12 2.55
CA VAL A 68 -7.54 7.68 1.15
C VAL A 68 -6.50 8.47 0.36
N ILE A 69 -5.51 7.78 -0.22
CA ILE A 69 -4.47 8.39 -1.05
C ILE A 69 -4.66 8.13 -2.54
N GLY A 70 -5.42 7.09 -2.89
CA GLY A 70 -5.54 6.63 -4.26
C GLY A 70 -6.46 5.45 -4.42
N ARG A 71 -6.43 4.90 -5.63
CA ARG A 71 -7.20 3.73 -6.06
C ARG A 71 -6.28 2.80 -6.86
N THR A 72 -6.48 1.50 -6.75
CA THR A 72 -5.75 0.54 -7.59
C THR A 72 -6.26 0.61 -9.04
N THR A 73 -5.36 0.58 -10.01
CA THR A 73 -5.71 0.58 -11.45
C THR A 73 -5.83 -0.84 -12.01
N ALA A 74 -5.29 -1.82 -11.29
CA ALA A 74 -5.41 -3.26 -11.52
C ALA A 74 -5.58 -3.98 -10.18
N ALA A 75 -5.86 -5.29 -10.19
CA ALA A 75 -5.81 -6.07 -8.97
C ALA A 75 -4.36 -6.15 -8.46
N VAL A 76 -4.18 -6.06 -7.14
CA VAL A 76 -2.88 -6.07 -6.46
C VAL A 76 -2.91 -7.17 -5.40
N ALA A 77 -1.97 -8.11 -5.44
CA ALA A 77 -1.84 -9.15 -4.44
C ALA A 77 -1.26 -8.61 -3.12
N ALA A 78 -1.47 -9.32 -2.02
CA ALA A 78 -0.74 -9.02 -0.77
C ALA A 78 0.77 -9.17 -1.03
N GLY A 79 1.56 -8.21 -0.52
CA GLY A 79 3.01 -8.17 -0.72
C GLY A 79 3.47 -7.57 -2.05
N GLU A 80 2.57 -7.30 -3.00
CA GLU A 80 2.91 -6.72 -4.30
C GLU A 80 3.30 -5.23 -4.16
N TRP A 81 4.25 -4.79 -4.98
CA TRP A 81 4.71 -3.41 -5.01
C TRP A 81 3.62 -2.47 -5.53
N VAL A 82 3.12 -1.57 -4.66
CA VAL A 82 2.07 -0.62 -5.05
C VAL A 82 2.70 0.70 -5.50
N HIS A 83 2.67 0.99 -6.79
CA HIS A 83 3.16 2.26 -7.33
C HIS A 83 2.33 2.75 -8.52
N THR A 84 2.84 3.69 -9.31
CA THR A 84 2.09 4.33 -10.41
C THR A 84 1.65 3.36 -11.51
N HIS A 85 2.24 2.16 -11.58
CA HIS A 85 1.86 1.14 -12.56
C HIS A 85 0.55 0.41 -12.18
N ASN A 86 0.22 0.28 -10.90
CA ASN A 86 -0.96 -0.43 -10.39
C ASN A 86 -1.83 0.42 -9.44
N CYS A 87 -1.50 1.69 -9.22
CA CYS A 87 -2.25 2.60 -8.36
C CYS A 87 -2.13 4.06 -8.84
N GLU A 88 -3.25 4.77 -8.85
CA GLU A 88 -3.32 6.19 -9.16
C GLU A 88 -3.71 7.01 -7.93
N SER A 89 -3.21 8.25 -7.84
CA SER A 89 -3.64 9.20 -6.82
C SER A 89 -5.05 9.71 -7.15
N THR A 90 -5.92 9.75 -6.13
CA THR A 90 -7.23 10.40 -6.21
C THR A 90 -7.20 11.86 -5.77
N ARG A 91 -6.05 12.32 -5.23
CA ARG A 91 -5.84 13.70 -4.80
C ARG A 91 -5.19 14.52 -5.89
N GLY A 92 -5.59 15.79 -6.01
CA GLY A 92 -4.97 16.75 -6.93
C GLY A 92 -5.27 16.49 -8.41
N ARG A 93 -6.30 15.69 -8.71
CA ARG A 93 -6.69 15.28 -10.07
C ARG A 93 -7.56 16.33 -10.77
N GLY A 94 -7.03 17.54 -10.96
CA GLY A 94 -7.74 18.60 -11.70
C GLY A 94 -8.07 18.23 -13.16
N ASP A 95 -7.56 17.09 -13.64
CA ASP A 95 -7.82 16.46 -14.93
C ASP A 95 -9.07 15.58 -14.98
N VAL A 96 -9.60 15.12 -13.84
CA VAL A 96 -10.83 14.31 -13.80
C VAL A 96 -11.98 15.17 -13.29
N ALA A 97 -13.12 15.13 -14.00
CA ALA A 97 -14.34 15.71 -13.47
C ALA A 97 -14.69 14.99 -12.17
N ALA A 98 -15.00 15.74 -11.11
CA ALA A 98 -15.49 15.13 -9.88
C ALA A 98 -16.75 14.33 -10.22
N GLU A 99 -16.69 13.00 -10.12
CA GLU A 99 -17.88 12.18 -10.16
C GLU A 99 -18.68 12.50 -8.90
N VAL A 100 -19.67 13.38 -9.05
CA VAL A 100 -20.67 13.64 -8.02
C VAL A 100 -21.60 12.44 -8.02
N GLU A 101 -21.28 11.41 -7.23
CA GLU A 101 -22.25 10.39 -6.89
C GLU A 101 -23.43 11.06 -6.18
N ARG A 102 -24.64 10.83 -6.72
CA ARG A 102 -25.92 11.32 -6.18
C ARG A 102 -26.47 10.40 -5.10
#